data_AF-A0A9W8TRM0-F1
#
_entry.id   AF-A0A9W8TRM0-F1
#
_cell.length_a   1.000
_cell.length_b   1.000
_cell.length_c   1.000
_cell.angle_alpha   90.00
_cell.angle_beta   90.00
_cell.angle_gamma   90.00
#
_symmetry.space_group_name_H-M   'P 1'
#
loop_
_entity.id
_entity.type
_entity.pdbx_description
1 polymer ?
#
loop_
_entity_poly.entity_id
_entity_poly.type
_entity_poly.pdbx_seq_one_letter_code
_entity_poly.pdbx_strand_id
1 'polypeptide(L)'
;MSSPFPSIQSFFSREVALEKADRSSSPPNPGDGFTASEIEAVVHPSSRPFRPSREYDACPIAELHTGMHNYLITARLVNFSSAAGHYFLVLSDGTAAMAVKMYYVGSSSEYQPLLGQRLTIWATAISAGNQAEIGHIPFCSVATTIYPGRNGATHIEFHLDEAGSEEDLSLRTPLDMDVRPDGHFPGLLTLKSYLSGGYEIGAAKVLVCVRSVGPRRTVASRKREAQYNLIEVGVYDDTASSVLKIWQEKIPSAKLWVPNQTVLLISQPTCSLADGTNCRAEIGLGYSSMVDVDPDYSEARWLRAKIRDMAKKGSIIISYPAATWDLQLAMHGPSTTLFSLAEVEEQVRNQDPSTFTGKLSVVVLEMNLMDNWRKTTIYCTECCGITLYANKTTAMCKNCDTQRDLSLNPRLLGALIDESGMIAGNKLIWNDDAWTEFLFGAATELVSEGSGQDDGTAPSWKDLAGLSTTLLRDLEAQLLYSRATLTFGWAPEPGRLCIIGVECSTFREDDKDDIDHVAAISEGT
;
A
#
# COMPACT_ATOMS: atom_id res chain seq x y z
N MET A 1 -2.65 -10.96 -73.72
CA MET A 1 -3.10 -9.82 -72.90
C MET A 1 -2.50 -10.00 -71.52
N SER A 2 -1.45 -9.25 -71.21
CA SER A 2 -0.69 -9.34 -69.96
C SER A 2 -1.32 -8.42 -68.90
N SER A 3 -1.70 -8.99 -67.75
CA SER A 3 -2.21 -8.24 -66.60
C SER A 3 -1.12 -7.32 -66.02
N PRO A 4 -1.38 -6.03 -65.75
CA PRO A 4 -0.39 -5.17 -65.11
C PRO A 4 -0.25 -5.55 -63.64
N PHE A 5 0.97 -5.85 -63.21
CA PHE A 5 1.31 -5.96 -61.79
C PHE A 5 1.26 -4.57 -61.15
N PRO A 6 0.69 -4.42 -59.94
CA PRO A 6 0.71 -3.14 -59.24
C PRO A 6 2.15 -2.79 -58.83
N SER A 7 2.55 -1.53 -59.05
CA SER A 7 3.88 -1.06 -58.65
C SER A 7 3.97 -0.95 -57.13
N ILE A 8 5.18 -1.10 -56.57
CA ILE A 8 5.45 -0.94 -55.13
C ILE A 8 4.92 0.38 -54.56
N GLN A 9 4.81 1.43 -55.38
CA GLN A 9 4.27 2.73 -54.95
C GLN A 9 2.78 2.68 -54.62
N SER A 10 2.01 1.73 -55.16
CA SER A 10 0.59 1.56 -54.83
C SER A 10 0.34 1.10 -53.39
N PHE A 11 1.36 0.54 -52.73
CA PHE A 11 1.30 0.17 -51.31
C PHE A 11 1.61 1.33 -50.36
N PHE A 12 2.15 2.44 -50.86
CA PHE A 12 2.46 3.63 -50.08
C PHE A 12 1.54 4.78 -50.52
N SER A 13 0.37 4.87 -49.89
CA SER A 13 -0.49 6.04 -50.06
C SER A 13 0.13 7.23 -49.31
N ARG A 14 0.53 8.27 -50.04
CA ARG A 14 0.96 9.55 -49.45
C ARG A 14 -0.27 10.24 -48.86
N GLU A 15 -0.20 10.60 -47.57
CA GLU A 15 -1.26 11.35 -46.89
C GLU A 15 -1.48 12.68 -47.63
N VAL A 16 -2.72 12.94 -48.07
CA VAL A 16 -3.07 14.21 -48.73
C VAL A 16 -3.09 15.29 -47.66
N ALA A 17 -2.04 16.10 -47.62
CA ALA A 17 -2.04 17.33 -46.84
C ALA A 17 -3.15 18.25 -47.40
N LEU A 18 -4.10 18.63 -46.54
CA LEU A 18 -5.08 19.66 -46.83
C LEU A 18 -4.34 20.98 -47.10
N GLU A 19 -4.37 21.42 -48.36
CA GLU A 19 -3.77 22.67 -48.81
C GLU A 19 -4.38 23.85 -48.04
N LYS A 20 -3.57 24.49 -47.17
CA LYS A 20 -3.68 25.92 -46.94
C LYS A 20 -2.62 26.58 -47.82
N ALA A 21 -3.10 27.22 -48.88
CA ALA A 21 -2.29 28.02 -49.76
C ALA A 21 -1.69 29.21 -49.01
N ASP A 22 -0.37 29.22 -48.85
CA ASP A 22 0.39 30.46 -48.85
C ASP A 22 1.69 30.26 -49.63
N ARG A 23 1.78 30.97 -50.75
CA ARG A 23 2.93 30.96 -51.64
C ARG A 23 4.05 31.78 -51.04
N SER A 24 5.16 31.15 -50.67
CA SER A 24 6.47 31.80 -50.79
C SER A 24 7.50 30.77 -51.28
N SER A 25 8.11 31.08 -52.41
CA SER A 25 9.03 30.22 -53.14
C SER A 25 10.46 30.44 -52.67
N SER A 26 11.05 29.42 -52.06
CA SER A 26 12.50 29.20 -52.07
C SER A 26 12.77 27.76 -52.51
N PRO A 27 13.85 27.50 -53.27
CA PRO A 27 14.15 26.16 -53.74
C PRO A 27 14.49 25.27 -52.53
N PRO A 28 13.90 24.08 -52.39
CA PRO A 28 14.20 23.20 -51.28
C PRO A 28 15.63 22.68 -51.43
N ASN A 29 16.44 22.84 -50.37
CA ASN A 29 17.66 22.06 -50.20
C ASN A 29 17.30 20.57 -50.38
N PRO A 30 18.16 19.75 -51.02
CA PRO A 30 17.93 18.32 -51.14
C PRO A 30 18.08 17.68 -49.75
N GLY A 31 17.01 17.76 -48.97
CA GLY A 31 16.83 16.99 -47.74
C GLY A 31 16.46 15.54 -48.08
N ASP A 32 16.56 14.68 -47.08
CA ASP A 32 16.25 13.25 -47.10
C ASP A 32 14.80 12.88 -47.47
N GLY A 33 13.98 13.86 -47.86
CA GLY A 33 12.59 13.67 -48.26
C GLY A 33 11.61 13.60 -47.10
N PHE A 34 12.05 13.77 -45.85
CA PHE A 34 11.20 13.78 -44.66
C PHE A 34 11.04 15.20 -44.12
N THR A 35 9.82 15.54 -43.73
CA THR A 35 9.51 16.78 -43.00
C THR A 35 9.95 16.63 -41.55
N ALA A 36 10.30 17.74 -40.89
CA ALA A 36 10.63 17.73 -39.46
C ALA A 36 9.50 17.11 -38.61
N SER A 37 8.25 17.32 -39.02
CA SER A 37 7.07 16.69 -38.41
C SER A 37 6.99 15.17 -38.62
N GLU A 38 7.45 14.64 -39.75
CA GLU A 38 7.51 13.18 -39.98
C GLU A 38 8.62 12.54 -39.15
N ILE A 39 9.76 13.21 -39.01
CA ILE A 39 10.84 12.78 -38.13
C ILE A 39 10.37 12.79 -36.67
N GLU A 40 9.73 13.87 -36.23
CA GLU A 40 9.17 14.00 -34.88
C GLU A 40 8.08 12.97 -34.59
N ALA A 41 7.19 12.67 -35.55
CA ALA A 41 6.16 11.65 -35.40
C ALA A 41 6.72 10.22 -35.26
N VAL A 42 7.87 9.94 -35.88
CA VAL A 42 8.57 8.64 -35.75
C VAL A 42 9.37 8.58 -34.44
N VAL A 43 9.89 9.72 -33.99
CA VAL A 43 10.72 9.81 -32.77
C VAL A 43 9.86 9.90 -31.50
N HIS A 44 8.68 10.51 -31.54
CA HIS A 44 7.76 10.68 -30.41
C HIS A 44 6.31 10.28 -30.77
N PRO A 45 6.03 8.99 -30.98
CA PRO A 45 4.75 8.51 -31.50
C PRO A 45 3.55 8.81 -30.59
N SER A 46 3.78 8.94 -29.28
CA SER A 46 2.76 9.17 -28.25
C SER A 46 2.28 10.62 -28.17
N SER A 47 2.95 11.57 -28.84
CA SER A 47 2.61 13.00 -28.79
C SER A 47 1.44 13.39 -29.71
N ARG A 48 1.08 12.54 -30.68
CA ARG A 48 -0.03 12.77 -31.62
C ARG A 48 -1.24 11.91 -31.23
N PRO A 49 -2.46 12.49 -31.17
CA PRO A 49 -3.67 11.69 -31.03
C PRO A 49 -3.77 10.69 -32.19
N PHE A 50 -3.76 9.39 -31.88
CA PHE A 50 -3.90 8.38 -32.90
C PHE A 50 -5.29 8.47 -33.53
N ARG A 51 -5.33 8.65 -34.85
CA ARG A 51 -6.56 8.53 -35.63
C ARG A 51 -6.46 7.24 -36.43
N PRO A 52 -7.32 6.25 -36.16
CA PRO A 52 -7.30 5.00 -36.89
C PRO A 52 -7.42 5.28 -38.39
N SER A 53 -6.44 4.81 -39.16
CA SER A 53 -6.48 4.91 -40.63
C SER A 53 -7.45 3.91 -41.27
N ARG A 54 -8.03 3.02 -40.46
CA ARG A 54 -8.89 1.90 -40.84
C ARG A 54 -10.00 1.73 -39.81
N GLU A 55 -11.05 1.02 -40.20
CA GLU A 55 -12.05 0.49 -39.28
C GLU A 55 -11.48 -0.75 -38.58
N TYR A 56 -11.63 -0.80 -37.26
CA TYR A 56 -11.17 -1.90 -36.41
C TYR A 56 -12.36 -2.45 -35.63
N ASP A 57 -12.46 -3.78 -35.62
CA ASP A 57 -13.53 -4.48 -34.93
C ASP A 57 -13.12 -4.74 -33.48
N ALA A 58 -13.92 -4.25 -32.54
CA ALA A 58 -13.74 -4.54 -31.12
C ALA A 58 -13.97 -6.04 -30.87
N CYS A 59 -12.96 -6.74 -30.34
CA CYS A 59 -12.99 -8.19 -30.21
C CYS A 59 -12.32 -8.65 -28.90
N PRO A 60 -12.96 -9.53 -28.11
CA PRO A 60 -12.33 -10.15 -26.94
C PRO A 60 -11.23 -11.13 -27.38
N ILE A 61 -10.24 -11.33 -26.52
CA ILE A 61 -9.05 -12.13 -26.83
C ILE A 61 -9.43 -13.57 -27.19
N ALA A 62 -10.44 -14.16 -26.52
CA ALA A 62 -10.89 -15.52 -26.78
C ALA A 62 -11.47 -15.74 -28.18
N GLU A 63 -11.95 -14.68 -28.85
CA GLU A 63 -12.57 -14.75 -30.17
C GLU A 63 -11.62 -14.37 -31.31
N LEU A 64 -10.35 -14.04 -31.00
CA LEU A 64 -9.38 -13.66 -32.00
C LEU A 64 -9.05 -14.82 -32.95
N HIS A 65 -9.23 -14.56 -34.24
CA HIS A 65 -8.81 -15.48 -35.30
C HIS A 65 -7.43 -15.11 -35.83
N THR A 66 -6.60 -16.12 -36.09
CA THR A 66 -5.28 -15.95 -36.68
C THR A 66 -5.40 -15.53 -38.16
N GLY A 67 -4.47 -14.68 -38.60
CA GLY A 67 -4.47 -14.11 -39.94
C GLY A 67 -4.60 -12.59 -39.94
N MET A 68 -4.82 -12.03 -41.14
CA MET A 68 -4.94 -10.59 -41.36
C MET A 68 -6.37 -10.12 -41.06
N HIS A 69 -6.52 -9.27 -40.05
CA HIS A 69 -7.78 -8.62 -39.70
C HIS A 69 -7.51 -7.43 -38.77
N ASN A 70 -8.32 -6.37 -38.86
CA ASN A 70 -8.13 -5.16 -38.06
C ASN A 70 -8.90 -5.30 -36.74
N TYR A 71 -8.22 -5.64 -35.65
CA TYR A 71 -8.83 -5.77 -34.33
C TYR A 71 -8.52 -4.58 -33.42
N LEU A 72 -9.53 -4.17 -32.67
CA LEU A 72 -9.42 -3.30 -31.51
C LEU A 72 -9.56 -4.17 -30.24
N ILE A 73 -8.50 -4.24 -29.44
CA ILE A 73 -8.48 -5.11 -28.26
C ILE A 73 -8.16 -4.25 -27.04
N THR A 74 -8.96 -4.37 -25.99
CA THR A 74 -8.72 -3.70 -24.71
C THR A 74 -8.51 -4.76 -23.62
N ALA A 75 -7.42 -4.65 -22.87
CA ALA A 75 -6.99 -5.66 -21.92
C ALA A 75 -6.08 -5.06 -20.83
N ARG A 76 -5.80 -5.82 -19.77
CA ARG A 76 -4.84 -5.45 -18.72
C ARG A 76 -3.50 -6.11 -18.89
N LEU A 77 -2.44 -5.39 -18.53
CA LEU A 77 -1.08 -5.90 -18.51
C LEU A 77 -0.84 -6.80 -17.29
N VAL A 78 -0.75 -8.11 -17.51
CA VAL A 78 -0.57 -9.10 -16.44
C VAL A 78 0.88 -9.57 -16.31
N ASN A 79 1.72 -9.36 -17.33
CA ASN A 79 3.16 -9.49 -17.24
C ASN A 79 3.85 -8.72 -18.38
N PHE A 80 5.13 -8.40 -18.22
CA PHE A 80 5.93 -7.88 -19.32
C PHE A 80 7.42 -8.11 -19.08
N SER A 81 8.23 -8.00 -20.13
CA SER A 81 9.68 -7.89 -20.02
C SER A 81 10.22 -6.95 -21.08
N SER A 82 11.37 -6.36 -20.82
CA SER A 82 12.07 -5.52 -21.79
C SER A 82 13.32 -6.22 -22.31
N ALA A 83 13.50 -6.21 -23.62
CA ALA A 83 14.73 -6.59 -24.29
C ALA A 83 15.17 -5.47 -25.23
N ALA A 84 16.39 -5.54 -25.77
CA ALA A 84 16.91 -4.48 -26.61
C ALA A 84 15.96 -4.16 -27.79
N GLY A 85 15.36 -2.96 -27.76
CA GLY A 85 14.49 -2.42 -28.81
C GLY A 85 13.05 -2.93 -28.82
N HIS A 86 12.60 -3.70 -27.82
CA HIS A 86 11.19 -4.10 -27.71
C HIS A 86 10.76 -4.48 -26.30
N TYR A 87 9.46 -4.31 -26.03
CA TYR A 87 8.77 -4.92 -24.91
C TYR A 87 8.06 -6.20 -25.38
N PHE A 88 8.10 -7.21 -24.53
CA PHE A 88 7.23 -8.37 -24.62
C PHE A 88 6.17 -8.21 -23.54
N LEU A 89 4.92 -7.93 -23.93
CA LEU A 89 3.79 -7.71 -23.05
C LEU A 89 2.88 -8.94 -23.06
N VAL A 90 2.29 -9.25 -21.91
CA VAL A 90 1.24 -10.27 -21.77
C VAL A 90 -0.01 -9.57 -21.29
N LEU A 91 -1.06 -9.62 -22.11
CA LEU A 91 -2.32 -8.97 -21.86
C LEU A 91 -3.40 -10.00 -21.54
N SER A 92 -4.35 -9.64 -20.67
CA SER A 92 -5.51 -10.44 -20.32
C SER A 92 -6.76 -9.55 -20.27
N ASP A 93 -7.87 -10.02 -20.82
CA ASP A 93 -9.17 -9.36 -20.77
C ASP A 93 -10.20 -10.13 -19.91
N GLY A 94 -9.74 -11.16 -19.19
CA GLY A 94 -10.60 -12.07 -18.41
C GLY A 94 -11.18 -13.23 -19.24
N THR A 95 -11.13 -13.17 -20.57
CA THR A 95 -11.57 -14.27 -21.46
C THR A 95 -10.41 -15.16 -21.89
N ALA A 96 -9.27 -14.56 -22.24
CA ALA A 96 -8.05 -15.26 -22.62
C ALA A 96 -6.82 -14.34 -22.43
N ALA A 97 -5.62 -14.90 -22.62
CA ALA A 97 -4.39 -14.12 -22.64
C ALA A 97 -3.81 -14.00 -24.06
N MET A 98 -3.10 -12.92 -24.33
CA MET A 98 -2.34 -12.74 -25.58
C MET A 98 -0.97 -12.12 -25.34
N ALA A 99 -0.02 -12.47 -26.19
CA ALA A 99 1.31 -11.87 -26.17
C ALA A 99 1.42 -10.74 -27.21
N VAL A 100 2.06 -9.64 -26.83
CA VAL A 100 2.28 -8.50 -27.71
C VAL A 100 3.75 -8.17 -27.73
N LYS A 101 4.35 -8.23 -28.92
CA LYS A 101 5.71 -7.77 -29.16
C LYS A 101 5.68 -6.32 -29.63
N MET A 102 5.97 -5.40 -28.73
CA MET A 102 5.93 -3.96 -29.00
C MET A 102 7.35 -3.45 -29.26
N TYR A 103 7.65 -3.10 -30.51
CA TYR A 103 8.92 -2.44 -30.85
C TYR A 103 8.82 -0.95 -30.54
N TYR A 104 9.92 -0.33 -30.14
CA TYR A 104 9.98 1.12 -29.95
C TYR A 104 11.26 1.67 -30.57
N VAL A 105 11.21 2.93 -31.01
CA VAL A 105 12.35 3.66 -31.57
C VAL A 105 12.81 4.64 -30.50
N GLY A 106 14.11 4.67 -30.21
CA GLY A 106 14.67 5.61 -29.23
C GLY A 106 14.73 5.06 -27.79
N SER A 107 14.60 5.96 -26.82
CA SER A 107 14.75 5.64 -25.39
C SER A 107 13.51 4.89 -24.88
N SER A 108 13.73 3.82 -24.11
CA SER A 108 12.67 3.07 -23.42
C SER A 108 11.89 3.91 -22.40
N SER A 109 12.29 5.17 -22.14
CA SER A 109 11.64 6.06 -21.18
C SER A 109 10.26 6.58 -21.63
N GLU A 110 9.95 6.54 -22.92
CA GLU A 110 8.67 7.04 -23.45
C GLU A 110 7.47 6.14 -23.12
N TYR A 111 7.73 4.85 -22.95
CA TYR A 111 6.71 3.87 -22.59
C TYR A 111 7.06 3.28 -21.23
N GLN A 112 6.21 3.51 -20.24
CA GLN A 112 6.38 2.97 -18.89
C GLN A 112 5.25 1.98 -18.60
N PRO A 113 5.33 0.74 -19.11
CA PRO A 113 4.34 -0.28 -18.82
C PRO A 113 4.28 -0.57 -17.32
N LEU A 114 3.06 -0.69 -16.78
CA LEU A 114 2.81 -0.99 -15.37
C LEU A 114 1.92 -2.22 -15.25
N LEU A 115 2.26 -3.14 -14.32
CA LEU A 115 1.39 -4.28 -14.02
C LEU A 115 0.01 -3.81 -13.58
N GLY A 116 -1.02 -4.45 -14.11
CA GLY A 116 -2.42 -4.11 -13.88
C GLY A 116 -2.94 -2.97 -14.72
N GLN A 117 -2.09 -2.23 -15.46
CA GLN A 117 -2.54 -1.12 -16.29
C GLN A 117 -3.43 -1.62 -17.45
N ARG A 118 -4.48 -0.86 -17.77
CA ARG A 118 -5.30 -1.09 -18.96
C ARG A 118 -4.62 -0.53 -20.21
N LEU A 119 -4.65 -1.32 -21.28
CA LEU A 119 -4.13 -0.97 -22.59
C LEU A 119 -5.20 -1.19 -23.65
N THR A 120 -5.19 -0.35 -24.67
CA THR A 120 -5.92 -0.59 -25.91
C THR A 120 -4.92 -0.74 -27.05
N ILE A 121 -5.08 -1.79 -27.84
CA ILE A 121 -4.23 -2.07 -29.00
C ILE A 121 -5.06 -2.13 -30.28
N TRP A 122 -4.48 -1.59 -31.34
CA TRP A 122 -4.98 -1.69 -32.70
C TRP A 122 -4.03 -2.60 -33.47
N ALA A 123 -4.50 -3.78 -33.84
CA ALA A 123 -3.71 -4.81 -34.53
C ALA A 123 -4.30 -5.08 -35.92
N THR A 124 -3.44 -5.38 -36.90
CA THR A 124 -3.85 -5.73 -38.28
C THR A 124 -3.65 -7.19 -38.62
N ALA A 125 -2.98 -7.93 -37.73
CA ALA A 125 -2.71 -9.33 -37.88
C ALA A 125 -2.56 -9.99 -36.52
N ILE A 126 -3.07 -11.21 -36.41
CA ILE A 126 -2.93 -12.08 -35.24
C ILE A 126 -2.19 -13.35 -35.68
N SER A 127 -1.12 -13.69 -34.96
CA SER A 127 -0.32 -14.89 -35.17
C SER A 127 -0.69 -15.97 -34.16
N ALA A 128 -0.56 -17.24 -34.57
CA ALA A 128 -0.69 -18.36 -33.64
C ALA A 128 0.51 -18.41 -32.67
N GLY A 129 0.28 -18.86 -31.43
CA GLY A 129 1.30 -18.79 -30.38
C GLY A 129 2.55 -19.63 -30.61
N ASN A 130 2.42 -20.73 -31.36
CA ASN A 130 3.55 -21.55 -31.79
C ASN A 130 4.47 -20.84 -32.82
N GLN A 131 3.96 -19.85 -33.55
CA GLN A 131 4.71 -19.06 -34.52
C GLN A 131 5.34 -17.80 -33.91
N ALA A 132 4.89 -17.39 -32.72
CA ALA A 132 5.25 -16.12 -32.10
C ALA A 132 6.23 -16.23 -30.91
N GLU A 133 6.87 -17.39 -30.72
CA GLU A 133 7.84 -17.65 -29.65
C GLU A 133 7.31 -17.30 -28.24
N ILE A 134 6.01 -17.47 -28.00
CA ILE A 134 5.31 -17.10 -26.74
C ILE A 134 5.82 -17.89 -25.52
N GLY A 135 6.56 -18.98 -25.74
CA GLY A 135 6.95 -19.89 -24.68
C GLY A 135 5.72 -20.54 -24.01
N HIS A 136 5.86 -20.94 -22.75
CA HIS A 136 4.78 -21.61 -22.00
C HIS A 136 4.08 -20.63 -21.04
N ILE A 137 3.32 -19.68 -21.61
CA ILE A 137 2.50 -18.73 -20.84
C ILE A 137 1.07 -19.28 -20.75
N PRO A 138 0.47 -19.37 -19.55
CA PRO A 138 -0.91 -19.86 -19.38
C PRO A 138 -1.92 -19.06 -20.21
N PHE A 139 -2.92 -19.76 -20.77
CA PHE A 139 -4.04 -19.16 -21.51
C PHE A 139 -3.67 -18.31 -22.73
N CYS A 140 -2.39 -18.31 -23.13
CA CYS A 140 -1.88 -17.49 -24.22
C CYS A 140 -1.74 -18.30 -25.49
N SER A 141 -2.72 -18.19 -26.40
CA SER A 141 -2.76 -18.94 -27.66
C SER A 141 -2.43 -18.10 -28.89
N VAL A 142 -2.49 -16.78 -28.77
CA VAL A 142 -2.34 -15.82 -29.87
C VAL A 142 -1.33 -14.73 -29.53
N ALA A 143 -0.75 -14.12 -30.56
CA ALA A 143 0.12 -12.97 -30.42
C ALA A 143 -0.02 -11.97 -31.55
N THR A 144 0.45 -10.75 -31.30
CA THR A 144 0.60 -9.73 -32.35
C THR A 144 1.89 -8.93 -32.15
N THR A 145 2.28 -8.20 -33.19
CA THR A 145 3.44 -7.31 -33.17
C THR A 145 2.99 -5.89 -33.47
N ILE A 146 3.41 -4.95 -32.62
CA ILE A 146 3.03 -3.54 -32.72
C ILE A 146 4.27 -2.69 -32.97
N TYR A 147 4.14 -1.76 -33.91
CA TYR A 147 5.15 -0.74 -34.23
C TYR A 147 4.54 0.66 -34.05
N PRO A 148 4.55 1.21 -32.83
CA PRO A 148 4.08 2.57 -32.56
C PRO A 148 4.84 3.56 -33.45
N GLY A 149 4.11 4.46 -34.12
CA GLY A 149 4.68 5.58 -34.89
C GLY A 149 5.27 5.27 -36.27
N ARG A 150 5.63 4.01 -36.57
CA ARG A 150 6.11 3.63 -37.91
C ARG A 150 5.01 3.20 -38.87
N ASN A 151 3.95 2.60 -38.33
CA ASN A 151 2.84 2.10 -39.11
C ASN A 151 1.54 2.72 -38.59
N GLY A 152 0.89 3.59 -39.38
CA GLY A 152 -0.41 4.18 -39.03
C GLY A 152 -1.55 3.17 -38.91
N ALA A 153 -1.29 1.88 -39.16
CA ALA A 153 -2.25 0.79 -39.00
C ALA A 153 -2.06 -0.02 -37.71
N THR A 154 -1.01 0.19 -36.91
CA THR A 154 -0.91 -0.46 -35.58
C THR A 154 -0.61 0.57 -34.53
N HIS A 155 -1.29 0.48 -33.39
CA HIS A 155 -1.11 1.43 -32.31
C HIS A 155 -1.34 0.76 -30.95
N ILE A 156 -0.86 1.43 -29.90
CA ILE A 156 -1.02 1.02 -28.52
C ILE A 156 -1.17 2.27 -27.66
N GLU A 157 -2.18 2.25 -26.81
CA GLU A 157 -2.48 3.31 -25.86
C GLU A 157 -2.43 2.74 -24.44
N PHE A 158 -1.78 3.48 -23.55
CA PHE A 158 -1.65 3.16 -22.14
C PHE A 158 -2.61 4.06 -21.37
N HIS A 159 -3.63 3.47 -20.75
CA HIS A 159 -4.63 4.24 -20.03
C HIS A 159 -4.19 4.53 -18.61
N LEU A 160 -4.63 5.67 -18.09
CA LEU A 160 -4.69 5.92 -16.66
C LEU A 160 -6.10 5.54 -16.21
N ASP A 161 -6.21 4.48 -15.40
CA ASP A 161 -7.52 4.01 -14.97
C ASP A 161 -8.13 4.97 -13.94
N GLU A 162 -9.36 5.41 -14.20
CA GLU A 162 -10.22 6.00 -13.17
C GLU A 162 -10.84 4.85 -12.36
N ALA A 163 -10.46 4.77 -11.09
CA ALA A 163 -10.88 3.70 -10.20
C ALA A 163 -12.41 3.61 -10.11
N GLY A 164 -12.98 2.44 -10.43
CA GLY A 164 -14.40 2.16 -10.32
C GLY A 164 -15.25 2.54 -11.54
N SER A 165 -14.65 2.95 -12.66
CA SER A 165 -15.35 3.03 -13.94
C SER A 165 -15.80 1.64 -14.42
N GLU A 166 -16.88 1.54 -15.21
CA GLU A 166 -17.36 0.25 -15.75
C GLU A 166 -16.31 -0.44 -16.64
N GLU A 167 -15.54 0.35 -17.40
CA GLU A 167 -14.42 -0.14 -18.21
C GLU A 167 -13.28 -0.70 -17.34
N ASP A 168 -13.03 -0.11 -16.16
CA ASP A 168 -12.03 -0.61 -15.21
C ASP A 168 -12.47 -1.94 -14.59
N LEU A 169 -13.74 -2.06 -14.19
CA LEU A 169 -14.29 -3.24 -13.50
C LEU A 169 -14.39 -4.47 -14.42
N SER A 170 -14.84 -4.29 -15.66
CA SER A 170 -15.05 -5.39 -16.62
C SER A 170 -13.77 -6.19 -16.93
N LEU A 171 -12.60 -5.55 -16.83
CA LEU A 171 -11.30 -6.16 -17.12
C LEU A 171 -10.56 -6.66 -15.86
N ARG A 172 -11.20 -6.67 -14.69
CA ARG A 172 -10.61 -7.14 -13.41
C ARG A 172 -10.96 -8.59 -13.07
N THR A 173 -11.73 -9.27 -13.91
CA THR A 173 -12.08 -10.68 -13.72
C THR A 173 -10.88 -11.56 -14.07
N PRO A 174 -10.37 -12.38 -13.14
CA PRO A 174 -9.30 -13.33 -13.44
C PRO A 174 -9.71 -14.36 -14.50
N LEU A 175 -8.74 -14.82 -15.27
CA LEU A 175 -8.91 -15.98 -16.14
C LEU A 175 -9.30 -17.22 -15.33
N ASP A 176 -10.00 -18.16 -15.97
CA ASP A 176 -10.39 -19.47 -15.39
C ASP A 176 -11.56 -19.43 -14.38
N MET A 177 -12.18 -18.27 -14.12
CA MET A 177 -13.31 -18.14 -13.18
C MET A 177 -14.59 -18.84 -13.66
N ASP A 178 -14.93 -18.73 -14.95
CA ASP A 178 -16.24 -19.18 -15.49
C ASP A 178 -16.33 -20.70 -15.76
N VAL A 179 -15.29 -21.47 -15.46
CA VAL A 179 -15.19 -22.85 -15.93
C VAL A 179 -15.80 -23.87 -14.94
N ARG A 180 -16.10 -23.50 -13.68
CA ARG A 180 -16.56 -24.49 -12.69
C ARG A 180 -17.80 -24.10 -11.85
N PRO A 181 -18.78 -25.02 -11.73
CA PRO A 181 -20.00 -24.81 -10.94
C PRO A 181 -19.79 -24.91 -9.42
N ASP A 182 -18.61 -25.32 -8.95
CA ASP A 182 -18.27 -25.49 -7.53
C ASP A 182 -17.74 -24.21 -6.87
N GLY A 183 -17.62 -23.12 -7.63
CA GLY A 183 -17.20 -21.80 -7.14
C GLY A 183 -15.77 -21.77 -6.58
N HIS A 184 -14.97 -22.82 -6.78
CA HIS A 184 -13.59 -22.87 -6.29
C HIS A 184 -12.62 -22.47 -7.39
N PHE A 185 -11.82 -21.44 -7.14
CA PHE A 185 -10.83 -20.99 -8.11
C PHE A 185 -9.71 -22.04 -8.28
N PRO A 186 -9.53 -22.62 -9.50
CA PRO A 186 -8.65 -23.76 -9.69
C PRO A 186 -7.18 -23.37 -9.48
N GLY A 187 -6.48 -24.18 -8.68
CA GLY A 187 -5.07 -23.98 -8.37
C GLY A 187 -4.81 -22.90 -7.32
N LEU A 188 -5.85 -22.28 -6.74
CA LEU A 188 -5.70 -21.31 -5.66
C LEU A 188 -5.23 -22.02 -4.38
N LEU A 189 -4.09 -21.57 -3.86
CA LEU A 189 -3.51 -22.04 -2.62
C LEU A 189 -3.43 -20.90 -1.62
N THR A 190 -3.60 -21.23 -0.34
CA THR A 190 -3.21 -20.31 0.72
C THR A 190 -1.70 -20.09 0.67
N LEU A 191 -1.25 -18.91 1.07
CA LEU A 191 0.16 -18.55 1.06
C LEU A 191 0.97 -19.53 1.90
N LYS A 192 0.47 -19.95 3.07
CA LYS A 192 1.11 -20.97 3.90
C LYS A 192 1.31 -22.29 3.15
N SER A 193 0.29 -22.75 2.42
CA SER A 193 0.35 -24.03 1.68
C SER A 193 1.33 -23.95 0.52
N TYR A 194 1.33 -22.82 -0.20
CA TYR A 194 2.29 -22.57 -1.27
C TYR A 194 3.73 -22.63 -0.76
N LEU A 195 4.03 -21.92 0.34
CA LEU A 195 5.37 -21.87 0.94
C LEU A 195 5.83 -23.22 1.53
N SER A 196 4.90 -24.09 1.91
CA SER A 196 5.18 -25.40 2.54
C SER A 196 5.43 -26.54 1.53
N GLY A 197 5.41 -26.26 0.22
CA GLY A 197 5.60 -27.26 -0.83
C GLY A 197 4.68 -27.11 -2.04
N GLY A 198 3.64 -26.28 -1.96
CA GLY A 198 2.72 -26.04 -3.07
C GLY A 198 3.36 -25.37 -4.31
N TYR A 199 4.57 -24.84 -4.18
CA TYR A 199 5.33 -24.27 -5.31
C TYR A 199 5.75 -25.28 -6.38
N GLU A 200 5.71 -26.59 -6.08
CA GLU A 200 5.96 -27.65 -7.08
C GLU A 200 4.77 -27.83 -8.04
N ILE A 201 3.59 -27.32 -7.67
CA ILE A 201 2.39 -27.37 -8.50
C ILE A 201 2.54 -26.32 -9.61
N GLY A 202 2.81 -26.76 -10.84
CA GLY A 202 3.04 -25.87 -11.99
C GLY A 202 1.88 -24.95 -12.35
N ALA A 203 0.67 -25.17 -11.83
CA ALA A 203 -0.50 -24.31 -12.03
C ALA A 203 -0.94 -23.59 -10.73
N ALA A 204 -0.06 -23.48 -9.73
CA ALA A 204 -0.35 -22.81 -8.47
C ALA A 204 -0.71 -21.33 -8.69
N LYS A 205 -1.69 -20.86 -7.93
CA LYS A 205 -2.10 -19.46 -7.85
C LYS A 205 -2.13 -19.07 -6.38
N VAL A 206 -1.71 -17.84 -6.07
CA VAL A 206 -1.77 -17.30 -4.70
C VAL A 206 -2.44 -15.93 -4.74
N LEU A 207 -3.38 -15.73 -3.84
CA LEU A 207 -4.06 -14.45 -3.63
C LEU A 207 -3.50 -13.80 -2.38
N VAL A 208 -2.89 -12.62 -2.52
CA VAL A 208 -2.18 -11.94 -1.43
C VAL A 208 -2.49 -10.46 -1.42
N CYS A 209 -2.46 -9.84 -0.24
CA CYS A 209 -2.47 -8.40 -0.09
C CYS A 209 -1.04 -7.87 0.06
N VAL A 210 -0.78 -6.70 -0.50
CA VAL A 210 0.48 -5.98 -0.30
C VAL A 210 0.51 -5.46 1.14
N ARG A 211 1.49 -5.91 1.93
CA ARG A 211 1.71 -5.49 3.31
C ARG A 211 2.61 -4.26 3.40
N SER A 212 3.64 -4.22 2.58
CA SER A 212 4.64 -3.15 2.60
C SER A 212 5.41 -3.12 1.29
N VAL A 213 5.91 -1.94 0.93
CA VAL A 213 6.77 -1.75 -0.23
C VAL A 213 8.13 -1.29 0.30
N GLY A 214 9.16 -2.12 0.09
CA GLY A 214 10.52 -1.85 0.56
C GLY A 214 11.27 -0.84 -0.32
N PRO A 215 12.45 -0.38 0.10
CA PRO A 215 13.26 0.53 -0.71
C PRO A 215 13.88 -0.20 -1.92
N ARG A 216 14.16 0.56 -2.99
CA ARG A 216 14.91 0.07 -4.15
C ARG A 216 16.36 -0.23 -3.76
N ARG A 217 16.83 -1.44 -4.07
CA ARG A 217 18.22 -1.90 -3.85
C ARG A 217 18.87 -2.27 -5.18
N THR A 218 20.17 -2.08 -5.26
CA THR A 218 20.99 -2.55 -6.39
C THR A 218 21.80 -3.76 -5.95
N VAL A 219 21.62 -4.88 -6.64
CA VAL A 219 22.27 -6.16 -6.35
C VAL A 219 23.22 -6.51 -7.50
N ALA A 220 24.47 -6.83 -7.16
CA ALA A 220 25.43 -7.33 -8.13
C ALA A 220 25.21 -8.83 -8.38
N SER A 221 25.11 -9.24 -9.64
CA SER A 221 25.05 -10.65 -10.00
C SER A 221 26.42 -11.29 -9.87
N ARG A 222 26.49 -12.37 -9.07
CA ARG A 222 27.69 -13.22 -8.97
C ARG A 222 28.09 -13.88 -10.29
N LYS A 223 27.16 -14.00 -11.25
CA LYS A 223 27.34 -14.76 -12.50
C LYS A 223 27.63 -13.91 -13.75
N ARG A 224 27.28 -12.62 -13.76
CA ARG A 224 27.27 -11.81 -15.00
C ARG A 224 27.91 -10.43 -14.88
N GLU A 225 28.58 -10.10 -13.77
CA GLU A 225 29.13 -8.75 -13.48
C GLU A 225 28.14 -7.59 -13.71
N ALA A 226 26.85 -7.89 -13.78
CA ALA A 226 25.79 -6.93 -14.05
C ALA A 226 25.10 -6.54 -12.73
N GLN A 227 24.78 -5.25 -12.61
CA GLN A 227 24.00 -4.71 -11.51
C GLN A 227 22.52 -4.73 -11.86
N TYR A 228 21.70 -5.27 -10.96
CA TYR A 228 20.26 -5.37 -11.12
C TYR A 228 19.55 -4.61 -10.01
N ASN A 229 18.49 -3.90 -10.36
CA ASN A 229 17.63 -3.27 -9.37
C ASN A 229 16.58 -4.26 -8.88
N LEU A 230 16.32 -4.24 -7.57
CA LEU A 230 15.36 -5.09 -6.88
C LEU A 230 14.57 -4.25 -5.86
N ILE A 231 13.29 -4.54 -5.72
CA ILE A 231 12.47 -4.11 -4.60
C ILE A 231 11.84 -5.33 -3.94
N GLU A 232 11.83 -5.35 -2.61
CA GLU A 232 11.20 -6.39 -1.81
C GLU A 232 9.84 -5.88 -1.33
N VAL A 233 8.77 -6.53 -1.78
CA VAL A 233 7.39 -6.20 -1.39
C VAL A 233 6.93 -7.23 -0.37
N GLY A 234 6.57 -6.79 0.84
CA GLY A 234 5.95 -7.67 1.81
C GLY A 234 4.55 -8.02 1.34
N VAL A 235 4.22 -9.31 1.28
CA VAL A 235 2.89 -9.80 0.88
C VAL A 235 2.36 -10.77 1.93
N TYR A 236 1.04 -10.81 2.10
CA TYR A 236 0.41 -11.68 3.11
C TYR A 236 -1.03 -12.01 2.76
N ASP A 237 -1.50 -13.13 3.31
CA ASP A 237 -2.91 -13.49 3.38
C ASP A 237 -3.30 -13.67 4.86
N ASP A 238 -4.42 -14.32 5.14
CA ASP A 238 -4.84 -14.67 6.49
C ASP A 238 -4.04 -15.82 7.13
N THR A 239 -3.19 -16.52 6.36
CA THR A 239 -2.49 -17.73 6.78
C THR A 239 -0.98 -17.55 7.02
N ALA A 240 -0.31 -16.65 6.28
CA ALA A 240 1.12 -16.43 6.35
C ALA A 240 1.54 -15.04 5.83
N SER A 241 2.84 -14.73 5.92
CA SER A 241 3.46 -13.57 5.28
C SER A 241 4.73 -14.00 4.56
N SER A 242 5.02 -13.40 3.41
CA SER A 242 6.21 -13.66 2.59
C SER A 242 6.73 -12.37 1.94
N VAL A 243 7.83 -12.49 1.21
CA VAL A 243 8.44 -11.41 0.43
C VAL A 243 8.29 -11.74 -1.05
N LEU A 244 7.73 -10.80 -1.80
CA LEU A 244 7.66 -10.80 -3.26
C LEU A 244 8.82 -9.96 -3.83
N LYS A 245 9.70 -10.60 -4.61
CA LYS A 245 10.82 -9.94 -5.28
C LYS A 245 10.42 -9.41 -6.65
N ILE A 246 10.47 -8.09 -6.81
CA ILE A 246 10.16 -7.40 -8.06
C ILE A 246 11.45 -6.81 -8.64
N TRP A 247 11.79 -7.22 -9.86
CA TRP A 247 13.06 -6.88 -10.51
C TRP A 247 12.89 -5.81 -11.58
N GLN A 248 13.93 -4.97 -11.72
CA GLN A 248 14.17 -4.11 -12.88
C GLN A 248 12.95 -3.30 -13.36
N GLU A 249 12.45 -3.58 -14.57
CA GLU A 249 11.42 -2.83 -15.27
C GLU A 249 10.05 -2.88 -14.59
N LYS A 250 9.83 -3.84 -13.68
CA LYS A 250 8.58 -3.98 -12.93
C LYS A 250 8.53 -3.18 -11.63
N ILE A 251 9.68 -2.60 -11.22
CA ILE A 251 9.78 -1.79 -9.99
C ILE A 251 8.78 -0.61 -9.96
N PRO A 252 8.56 0.14 -11.05
CA PRO A 252 7.58 1.23 -11.06
C PRO A 252 6.16 0.76 -10.71
N SER A 253 5.77 -0.46 -11.09
CA SER A 253 4.45 -1.01 -10.76
C SER A 253 4.27 -1.17 -9.25
N ALA A 254 5.30 -1.66 -8.54
CA ALA A 254 5.24 -1.85 -7.11
C ALA A 254 5.07 -0.54 -6.31
N LYS A 255 5.47 0.61 -6.88
CA LYS A 255 5.30 1.92 -6.23
C LYS A 255 3.85 2.40 -6.20
N LEU A 256 3.01 1.89 -7.09
CA LEU A 256 1.59 2.23 -7.16
C LEU A 256 0.74 1.38 -6.22
N TRP A 257 1.30 0.29 -5.69
CA TRP A 257 0.58 -0.58 -4.77
C TRP A 257 0.43 0.07 -3.41
N VAL A 258 -0.81 0.10 -2.92
CA VAL A 258 -1.17 0.68 -1.63
C VAL A 258 -1.19 -0.43 -0.57
N PRO A 259 -0.35 -0.34 0.46
CA PRO A 259 -0.30 -1.33 1.53
C PRO A 259 -1.65 -1.50 2.25
N ASN A 260 -1.96 -2.75 2.61
CA ASN A 260 -3.21 -3.21 3.21
C ASN A 260 -4.48 -2.88 2.38
N GLN A 261 -4.32 -2.54 1.10
CA GLN A 261 -5.42 -2.22 0.19
C GLN A 261 -5.30 -2.98 -1.13
N THR A 262 -4.15 -2.88 -1.81
CA THR A 262 -3.92 -3.56 -3.09
C THR A 262 -3.82 -5.07 -2.89
N VAL A 263 -4.65 -5.81 -3.62
CA VAL A 263 -4.65 -7.27 -3.66
C VAL A 263 -4.07 -7.73 -5.00
N LEU A 264 -3.22 -8.75 -4.95
CA LEU A 264 -2.58 -9.34 -6.11
C LEU A 264 -3.00 -10.81 -6.19
N LEU A 265 -3.46 -11.23 -7.37
CA LEU A 265 -3.52 -12.64 -7.71
C LEU A 265 -2.31 -12.97 -8.58
N ILE A 266 -1.45 -13.85 -8.09
CA ILE A 266 -0.24 -14.26 -8.80
C ILE A 266 -0.42 -15.70 -9.25
N SER A 267 -0.51 -15.88 -10.56
CA SER A 267 -0.55 -17.20 -11.21
C SER A 267 0.86 -17.63 -11.60
N GLN A 268 1.18 -18.91 -11.38
CA GLN A 268 2.51 -19.49 -11.56
C GLN A 268 3.65 -18.64 -10.96
N PRO A 269 3.56 -18.24 -9.68
CA PRO A 269 4.68 -17.59 -9.01
C PRO A 269 5.92 -18.49 -9.05
N THR A 270 7.09 -17.86 -9.04
CA THR A 270 8.35 -18.57 -8.78
C THR A 270 8.60 -18.61 -7.29
N CYS A 271 9.21 -19.68 -6.79
CA CYS A 271 9.63 -19.80 -5.40
C CYS A 271 11.15 -19.95 -5.35
N SER A 272 11.82 -19.08 -4.59
CA SER A 272 13.22 -19.27 -4.24
C SER A 272 13.33 -19.64 -2.76
N LEU A 273 13.97 -20.77 -2.49
CA LEU A 273 14.43 -21.13 -1.16
C LEU A 273 15.72 -20.35 -0.91
N ALA A 274 15.73 -19.47 0.09
CA ALA A 274 16.96 -18.78 0.48
C ALA A 274 17.93 -19.78 1.11
N ASP A 275 19.13 -19.94 0.53
CA ASP A 275 20.19 -20.79 1.11
C ASP A 275 20.65 -20.23 2.47
N GLY A 276 20.25 -20.89 3.57
CA GLY A 276 20.69 -20.54 4.93
C GLY A 276 19.82 -21.16 6.04
N THR A 277 20.29 -21.15 7.29
CA THR A 277 19.67 -21.80 8.46
C THR A 277 18.29 -21.26 8.89
N ASN A 278 17.74 -20.27 8.18
CA ASN A 278 16.39 -19.73 8.36
C ASN A 278 15.70 -19.52 6.99
N CYS A 279 15.57 -20.59 6.21
CA CYS A 279 14.92 -20.60 4.89
C CYS A 279 13.47 -20.09 4.98
N ARG A 280 13.24 -18.81 4.69
CA ARG A 280 11.90 -18.35 4.30
C ARG A 280 11.80 -18.49 2.78
N ALA A 281 10.82 -19.26 2.32
CA ALA A 281 10.47 -19.30 0.90
C ALA A 281 10.01 -17.91 0.45
N GLU A 282 10.61 -17.41 -0.63
CA GLU A 282 10.31 -16.11 -1.21
C GLU A 282 9.59 -16.29 -2.54
N ILE A 283 8.69 -15.36 -2.85
CA ILE A 283 7.92 -15.35 -4.09
C ILE A 283 8.60 -14.44 -5.11
N GLY A 284 8.65 -14.85 -6.36
CA GLY A 284 9.15 -14.04 -7.47
C GLY A 284 8.23 -14.11 -8.68
N LEU A 285 8.41 -13.16 -9.61
CA LEU A 285 7.74 -13.15 -10.90
C LEU A 285 8.67 -13.70 -11.99
N GLY A 286 8.28 -14.82 -12.59
CA GLY A 286 8.96 -15.45 -13.71
C GLY A 286 8.41 -14.99 -15.07
N TYR A 287 8.91 -15.64 -16.13
CA TYR A 287 8.47 -15.40 -17.49
C TYR A 287 6.99 -15.80 -17.72
N SER A 288 6.57 -16.92 -17.15
CA SER A 288 5.19 -17.43 -17.29
C SER A 288 4.24 -16.96 -16.17
N SER A 289 4.74 -16.21 -15.19
CA SER A 289 3.90 -15.70 -14.11
C SER A 289 2.92 -14.65 -14.66
N MET A 290 1.72 -14.60 -14.11
CA MET A 290 0.73 -13.56 -14.42
C MET A 290 0.28 -12.89 -13.12
N VAL A 291 0.17 -11.57 -13.13
CA VAL A 291 -0.22 -10.77 -11.96
C VAL A 291 -1.45 -9.97 -12.31
N ASP A 292 -2.59 -10.38 -11.77
CA ASP A 292 -3.81 -9.59 -11.79
C ASP A 292 -3.79 -8.64 -10.58
N VAL A 293 -3.74 -7.34 -10.86
CA VAL A 293 -3.75 -6.30 -9.82
C VAL A 293 -5.17 -5.90 -9.51
N ASP A 294 -5.53 -6.00 -8.25
CA ASP A 294 -6.86 -5.77 -7.72
C ASP A 294 -7.95 -6.50 -8.51
N PRO A 295 -7.92 -7.85 -8.55
CA PRO A 295 -8.94 -8.63 -9.21
C PRO A 295 -10.30 -8.48 -8.50
N ASP A 296 -11.39 -8.56 -9.25
CA ASP A 296 -12.75 -8.47 -8.72
C ASP A 296 -13.46 -9.82 -8.79
N TYR A 297 -13.42 -10.55 -7.68
CA TYR A 297 -14.16 -11.79 -7.47
C TYR A 297 -14.37 -12.04 -5.96
N SER A 298 -15.13 -13.08 -5.61
CA SER A 298 -15.57 -13.36 -4.23
C SER A 298 -14.43 -13.43 -3.22
N GLU A 299 -13.38 -14.19 -3.50
CA GLU A 299 -12.27 -14.42 -2.58
C GLU A 299 -11.38 -13.20 -2.45
N ALA A 300 -11.20 -12.41 -3.52
CA ALA A 300 -10.54 -11.12 -3.44
C ALA A 300 -11.33 -10.12 -2.58
N ARG A 301 -12.66 -10.06 -2.74
CA ARG A 301 -13.52 -9.21 -1.89
C ARG A 301 -13.49 -9.66 -0.43
N TRP A 302 -13.54 -10.96 -0.18
CA TRP A 302 -13.40 -11.53 1.17
C TRP A 302 -12.04 -11.19 1.78
N LEU A 303 -10.93 -11.38 1.04
CA LEU A 303 -9.59 -11.07 1.54
C LEU A 303 -9.46 -9.58 1.85
N ARG A 304 -9.95 -8.67 0.99
CA ARG A 304 -9.98 -7.23 1.28
C ARG A 304 -10.72 -6.91 2.58
N ALA A 305 -11.89 -7.52 2.79
CA ALA A 305 -12.65 -7.32 4.03
C ALA A 305 -11.88 -7.86 5.25
N LYS A 306 -11.31 -9.06 5.14
CA LYS A 306 -10.53 -9.71 6.20
C LYS A 306 -9.28 -8.91 6.57
N ILE A 307 -8.56 -8.41 5.57
CA ILE A 307 -7.36 -7.60 5.74
C ILE A 307 -7.68 -6.27 6.41
N ARG A 308 -8.78 -5.61 6.05
CA ARG A 308 -9.24 -4.40 6.75
C ARG A 308 -9.51 -4.65 8.23
N ASP A 309 -10.17 -5.77 8.56
CA ASP A 309 -10.39 -6.18 9.96
C ASP A 309 -9.07 -6.46 10.70
N MET A 310 -8.15 -7.20 10.07
CA MET A 310 -6.83 -7.49 10.63
C MET A 310 -5.99 -6.22 10.83
N ALA A 311 -6.02 -5.28 9.88
CA ALA A 311 -5.30 -4.02 9.95
C ALA A 311 -5.84 -3.14 11.09
N LYS A 312 -7.16 -3.04 11.27
CA LYS A 312 -7.78 -2.34 12.42
C LYS A 312 -7.31 -2.93 13.77
N LYS A 313 -7.27 -4.26 13.88
CA LYS A 313 -6.83 -4.96 15.11
C LYS A 313 -5.33 -4.87 15.37
N GLY A 314 -4.52 -4.84 14.31
CA GLY A 314 -3.06 -4.88 14.36
C GLY A 314 -2.36 -3.53 14.30
N SER A 315 -3.04 -2.46 13.87
CA SER A 315 -2.43 -1.13 13.73
C SER A 315 -1.93 -0.62 15.08
N ILE A 316 -0.71 -0.08 15.04
CA ILE A 316 -0.01 0.46 16.21
C ILE A 316 -0.59 1.82 16.59
N ILE A 317 -0.93 2.64 15.59
CA ILE A 317 -1.52 3.96 15.77
C ILE A 317 -2.85 4.00 15.03
N ILE A 318 -3.92 4.22 15.80
CA ILE A 318 -5.22 4.57 15.26
C ILE A 318 -5.42 6.05 15.56
N SER A 319 -5.80 6.82 14.54
CA SER A 319 -6.11 8.24 14.71
C SER A 319 -7.24 8.43 15.72
N TYR A 320 -7.08 9.40 16.62
CA TYR A 320 -8.10 9.74 17.59
C TYR A 320 -9.35 10.28 16.89
N PRO A 321 -10.55 9.70 17.10
CA PRO A 321 -11.74 10.05 16.34
C PRO A 321 -12.47 11.24 16.99
N ALA A 322 -11.87 12.44 16.86
CA ALA A 322 -12.29 13.67 17.55
C ALA A 322 -13.75 14.09 17.30
N ALA A 323 -14.34 13.72 16.15
CA ALA A 323 -15.72 14.08 15.81
C ALA A 323 -16.79 13.19 16.48
N THR A 324 -16.40 12.13 17.20
CA THR A 324 -17.34 11.13 17.74
C THR A 324 -18.01 11.57 19.04
N TRP A 325 -17.30 12.36 19.85
CA TRP A 325 -17.78 12.81 21.16
C TRP A 325 -17.57 14.31 21.31
N ASP A 326 -18.49 14.96 22.04
CA ASP A 326 -18.25 16.31 22.53
C ASP A 326 -17.31 16.23 23.74
N LEU A 327 -16.06 16.67 23.54
CA LEU A 327 -14.99 16.60 24.55
C LEU A 327 -15.37 17.34 25.84
N GLN A 328 -16.05 18.47 25.73
CA GLN A 328 -16.41 19.30 26.90
C GLN A 328 -17.51 18.63 27.72
N LEU A 329 -18.52 18.07 27.05
CA LEU A 329 -19.55 17.28 27.72
C LEU A 329 -18.99 15.98 28.31
N ALA A 330 -18.03 15.33 27.66
CA ALA A 330 -17.43 14.10 28.16
C ALA A 330 -16.56 14.34 29.41
N MET A 331 -15.83 15.47 29.47
CA MET A 331 -14.95 15.81 30.60
C MET A 331 -15.71 16.45 31.78
N HIS A 332 -16.66 17.34 31.50
CA HIS A 332 -17.29 18.19 32.52
C HIS A 332 -18.81 18.00 32.62
N GLY A 333 -19.36 17.02 31.91
CA GLY A 333 -20.80 16.76 31.89
C GLY A 333 -21.35 16.32 33.25
N PRO A 334 -22.67 16.47 33.47
CA PRO A 334 -23.34 16.13 34.73
C PRO A 334 -23.39 14.63 35.04
N SER A 335 -23.04 13.76 34.09
CA SER A 335 -23.10 12.30 34.19
C SER A 335 -21.74 11.67 33.87
N THR A 336 -20.78 11.78 34.80
CA THR A 336 -19.51 11.05 34.72
C THR A 336 -19.58 9.80 35.58
N THR A 337 -20.20 8.74 35.05
CA THR A 337 -20.22 7.44 35.74
C THR A 337 -18.79 6.89 35.82
N LEU A 338 -18.39 6.48 37.02
CA LEU A 338 -17.16 5.73 37.24
C LEU A 338 -17.43 4.27 36.90
N PHE A 339 -16.63 3.72 35.99
CA PHE A 339 -16.66 2.32 35.61
C PHE A 339 -15.43 1.59 36.14
N SER A 340 -15.57 0.28 36.31
CA SER A 340 -14.48 -0.68 36.35
C SER A 340 -14.21 -1.26 34.95
N LEU A 341 -13.01 -1.80 34.72
CA LEU A 341 -12.62 -2.44 33.46
C LEU A 341 -13.54 -3.62 33.12
N ALA A 342 -13.99 -4.39 34.11
CA ALA A 342 -14.94 -5.48 33.92
C ALA A 342 -16.32 -4.98 33.46
N GLU A 343 -16.82 -3.87 34.02
CA GLU A 343 -18.08 -3.27 33.59
C GLU A 343 -17.99 -2.73 32.17
N VAL A 344 -16.85 -2.10 31.80
CA VAL A 344 -16.62 -1.67 30.42
C VAL A 344 -16.60 -2.86 29.47
N GLU A 345 -15.91 -3.94 29.82
CA GLU A 345 -15.89 -5.16 29.00
C GLU A 345 -17.28 -5.78 28.85
N GLU A 346 -18.04 -5.87 29.94
CA GLU A 346 -19.40 -6.38 29.93
C GLU A 346 -20.32 -5.51 29.06
N GLN A 347 -20.21 -4.19 29.19
CA GLN A 347 -20.99 -3.24 28.40
C GLN A 347 -20.68 -3.36 26.91
N VAL A 348 -19.41 -3.48 26.54
CA VAL A 348 -18.96 -3.66 25.15
C VAL A 348 -19.42 -5.00 24.56
N ARG A 349 -19.56 -6.05 25.38
CA ARG A 349 -20.03 -7.37 24.94
C ARG A 349 -21.57 -7.47 24.85
N ASN A 350 -22.29 -6.79 25.73
CA ASN A 350 -23.73 -6.98 25.93
C ASN A 350 -24.63 -5.94 25.23
N GLN A 351 -24.10 -4.78 24.82
CA GLN A 351 -24.91 -3.72 24.22
C GLN A 351 -24.91 -3.72 22.68
N ASP A 352 -26.00 -3.21 22.11
CA ASP A 352 -26.06 -2.73 20.72
C ASP A 352 -24.97 -1.67 20.46
N PRO A 353 -24.55 -1.44 19.20
CA PRO A 353 -23.40 -0.59 18.85
C PRO A 353 -23.66 0.91 19.10
N SER A 354 -23.78 1.31 20.37
CA SER A 354 -23.94 2.70 20.81
C SER A 354 -22.64 3.25 21.39
N THR A 355 -22.36 4.52 21.14
CA THR A 355 -21.23 5.22 21.75
C THR A 355 -21.54 5.56 23.21
N PHE A 356 -20.55 5.47 24.09
CA PHE A 356 -20.68 5.89 25.48
C PHE A 356 -19.38 6.48 26.03
N THR A 357 -19.49 7.23 27.13
CA THR A 357 -18.39 7.93 27.80
C THR A 357 -18.44 7.68 29.31
N GLY A 358 -17.29 7.69 29.97
CA GLY A 358 -17.22 7.49 31.42
C GLY A 358 -15.84 7.79 31.99
N LYS A 359 -15.68 7.55 33.30
CA LYS A 359 -14.38 7.62 33.98
C LYS A 359 -13.92 6.22 34.39
N LEU A 360 -12.61 5.96 34.34
CA LEU A 360 -11.95 4.73 34.79
C LEU A 360 -10.86 5.12 35.78
N SER A 361 -10.82 4.49 36.96
CA SER A 361 -9.72 4.66 37.91
C SER A 361 -8.75 3.50 37.76
N VAL A 362 -7.55 3.74 37.24
CA VAL A 362 -6.55 2.69 37.00
C VAL A 362 -5.20 3.03 37.64
N VAL A 363 -4.40 1.99 37.87
CA VAL A 363 -3.01 2.09 38.31
C VAL A 363 -2.09 1.71 37.15
N VAL A 364 -1.05 2.51 36.94
CA VAL A 364 -0.03 2.22 35.91
C VAL A 364 0.90 1.12 36.42
N LEU A 365 0.81 -0.08 35.85
CA LEU A 365 1.63 -1.22 36.28
C LEU A 365 2.95 -1.30 35.52
N GLU A 366 2.95 -0.91 34.24
CA GLU A 366 4.13 -0.99 33.38
C GLU A 366 4.27 0.29 32.54
N MET A 367 5.44 0.92 32.63
CA MET A 367 5.88 2.04 31.81
C MET A 367 7.21 1.67 31.14
N ASN A 368 7.34 1.94 29.84
CA ASN A 368 8.50 1.58 29.02
C ASN A 368 9.12 2.83 28.37
N LEU A 369 9.14 3.95 29.09
CA LEU A 369 9.60 5.24 28.58
C LEU A 369 11.09 5.19 28.23
N MET A 370 11.92 4.78 29.19
CA MET A 370 13.38 4.76 29.00
C MET A 370 13.81 3.74 27.94
N ASP A 371 13.12 2.62 27.88
CA ASP A 371 13.36 1.57 26.89
C ASP A 371 13.08 2.05 25.46
N ASN A 372 11.96 2.76 25.26
CA ASN A 372 11.63 3.33 23.96
C ASN A 372 12.55 4.52 23.62
N TRP A 373 12.94 5.34 24.60
CA TRP A 373 13.91 6.43 24.37
C TRP A 373 15.25 5.87 23.88
N ARG A 374 15.79 4.84 24.53
CA ARG A 374 17.05 4.17 24.13
C ARG A 374 16.97 3.52 22.75
N LYS A 375 15.81 2.94 22.40
CA LYS A 375 15.56 2.32 21.09
C LYS A 375 15.24 3.33 19.99
N THR A 376 15.19 4.62 20.30
CA THR A 376 14.78 5.70 19.38
C THR A 376 13.35 5.54 18.85
N THR A 377 12.44 5.04 19.69
CA THR A 377 11.07 4.65 19.34
C THR A 377 10.00 5.38 20.17
N ILE A 378 10.29 6.57 20.70
CA ILE A 378 9.30 7.36 21.46
C ILE A 378 8.12 7.78 20.59
N TYR A 379 8.40 8.22 19.37
CA TYR A 379 7.37 8.61 18.42
C TYR A 379 7.27 7.59 17.30
N CYS A 380 6.08 7.38 16.79
CA CYS A 380 5.85 6.52 15.64
C CYS A 380 4.73 7.02 14.71
N THR A 381 4.70 6.47 13.51
CA THR A 381 3.59 6.58 12.54
C THR A 381 3.67 5.39 11.59
N GLU A 382 2.64 5.19 10.76
CA GLU A 382 2.67 4.20 9.68
C GLU A 382 2.73 4.92 8.33
N CYS A 383 3.70 4.54 7.48
CA CYS A 383 3.82 5.06 6.13
C CYS A 383 4.29 3.95 5.19
N CYS A 384 3.67 3.80 4.02
CA CYS A 384 3.98 2.71 3.08
C CYS A 384 3.90 1.31 3.72
N GLY A 385 3.00 1.11 4.69
CA GLY A 385 2.80 -0.18 5.37
C GLY A 385 3.93 -0.58 6.32
N ILE A 386 4.86 0.34 6.59
CA ILE A 386 5.92 0.17 7.59
C ILE A 386 5.74 1.19 8.71
N THR A 387 6.07 0.79 9.93
CA THR A 387 6.11 1.70 11.07
C THR A 387 7.40 2.48 11.04
N LEU A 388 7.30 3.81 11.06
CA LEU A 388 8.43 4.71 11.25
C LEU A 388 8.57 4.99 12.74
N TYR A 389 9.81 5.00 13.23
CA TYR A 389 10.14 5.32 14.61
C TYR A 389 11.20 6.42 14.63
N ALA A 390 11.06 7.37 15.55
CA ALA A 390 12.10 8.33 15.86
C ALA A 390 11.94 8.90 17.27
N ASN A 391 13.01 9.52 17.78
CA ASN A 391 12.94 10.46 18.91
C ASN A 391 12.83 11.91 18.40
N LYS A 392 11.99 12.12 17.38
CA LYS A 392 11.60 13.43 16.85
C LYS A 392 10.13 13.36 16.45
N THR A 393 9.44 14.50 16.41
CA THR A 393 8.04 14.60 15.98
C THR A 393 7.85 14.44 14.48
N THR A 394 8.93 14.37 13.70
CA THR A 394 8.89 14.15 12.26
C THR A 394 9.95 13.15 11.82
N ALA A 395 9.64 12.36 10.79
CA ALA A 395 10.60 11.47 10.14
C ALA A 395 10.37 11.41 8.63
N MET A 396 11.45 11.23 7.87
CA MET A 396 11.33 10.96 6.43
C MET A 396 11.11 9.47 6.19
N CYS A 397 10.07 9.14 5.43
CA CYS A 397 9.87 7.78 4.97
C CYS A 397 10.90 7.44 3.87
N LYS A 398 11.76 6.45 4.10
CA LYS A 398 12.76 6.00 3.12
C LYS A 398 12.18 5.36 1.85
N ASN A 399 10.86 5.14 1.79
CA ASN A 399 10.21 4.52 0.64
C ASN A 399 9.59 5.54 -0.31
N CYS A 400 8.90 6.56 0.23
CA CYS A 400 8.26 7.61 -0.57
C CYS A 400 8.97 8.96 -0.48
N ASP A 401 10.08 9.04 0.26
CA ASP A 401 10.88 10.25 0.52
C ASP A 401 10.05 11.44 1.03
N THR A 402 8.87 11.16 1.60
CA THR A 402 7.97 12.17 2.16
C THR A 402 8.21 12.28 3.66
N GLN A 403 8.26 13.51 4.15
CA GLN A 403 8.26 13.80 5.58
C GLN A 403 6.88 13.47 6.17
N ARG A 404 6.87 12.77 7.30
CA ARG A 404 5.66 12.40 8.04
C ARG A 404 5.75 12.90 9.46
N ASP A 405 4.62 13.35 9.98
CA ASP A 405 4.46 13.67 11.38
C ASP A 405 4.28 12.37 12.18
N LEU A 406 4.92 12.33 13.35
CA LEU A 406 4.93 11.20 14.26
C LEU A 406 4.12 11.56 15.50
N SER A 407 3.32 10.60 15.96
CA SER A 407 2.56 10.67 17.21
C SER A 407 3.32 9.92 18.30
N LEU A 408 2.93 10.14 19.56
CA LEU A 408 3.50 9.41 20.68
C LEU A 408 3.24 7.90 20.52
N ASN A 409 4.25 7.06 20.76
CA ASN A 409 4.13 5.61 20.63
C ASN A 409 3.30 5.04 21.80
N PRO A 410 2.13 4.43 21.55
CA PRO A 410 1.30 3.89 22.62
C PRO A 410 1.97 2.79 23.45
N ARG A 411 3.05 2.17 22.92
CA ARG A 411 3.86 1.17 23.64
C ARG A 411 4.75 1.76 24.74
N LEU A 412 4.73 3.07 24.94
CA LEU A 412 5.28 3.68 26.15
C LEU A 412 4.52 3.18 27.39
N LEU A 413 3.22 2.93 27.27
CA LEU A 413 2.41 2.30 28.30
C LEU A 413 2.32 0.79 28.06
N GLY A 414 2.71 0.00 29.06
CA GLY A 414 2.61 -1.45 29.02
C GLY A 414 1.21 -1.91 29.44
N ALA A 415 0.89 -1.76 30.73
CA ALA A 415 -0.33 -2.26 31.33
C ALA A 415 -0.89 -1.28 32.37
N LEU A 416 -2.22 -1.17 32.37
CA LEU A 416 -3.02 -0.42 33.33
C LEU A 416 -3.97 -1.42 34.01
N ILE A 417 -4.11 -1.33 35.32
CA ILE A 417 -4.88 -2.30 36.12
C ILE A 417 -5.86 -1.59 37.04
N ASP A 418 -7.01 -2.20 37.27
CA ASP A 418 -7.92 -1.86 38.37
C ASP A 418 -8.26 -3.12 39.18
N GLU A 419 -9.16 -3.02 40.16
CA GLU A 419 -9.58 -4.15 40.98
C GLU A 419 -10.28 -5.27 40.20
N SER A 420 -10.75 -4.99 38.98
CA SER A 420 -11.60 -5.86 38.18
C SER A 420 -10.86 -6.52 37.02
N GLY A 421 -9.75 -5.95 36.55
CA GLY A 421 -9.01 -6.48 35.41
C GLY A 421 -7.80 -5.64 35.01
N MET A 422 -7.24 -5.96 33.83
CA MET A 422 -6.05 -5.32 33.28
C MET A 422 -6.25 -5.02 31.79
N ILE A 423 -5.81 -3.84 31.35
CA ILE A 423 -5.81 -3.42 29.96
C ILE A 423 -4.41 -3.06 29.48
N ALA A 424 -4.05 -3.50 28.28
CA ALA A 424 -2.77 -3.15 27.66
C ALA A 424 -2.80 -1.70 27.16
N GLY A 425 -1.82 -0.89 27.56
CA GLY A 425 -1.74 0.53 27.20
C GLY A 425 -1.68 0.77 25.70
N ASN A 426 -1.05 -0.15 24.96
CA ASN A 426 -0.97 -0.11 23.49
C ASN A 426 -2.30 -0.39 22.75
N LYS A 427 -3.36 -0.75 23.48
CA LYS A 427 -4.73 -0.91 22.94
C LYS A 427 -5.60 0.32 23.20
N LEU A 428 -5.12 1.30 23.94
CA LEU A 428 -5.81 2.57 24.14
C LEU A 428 -5.46 3.53 23.00
N ILE A 429 -6.43 4.34 22.61
CA ILE A 429 -6.24 5.47 21.69
C ILE A 429 -6.23 6.72 22.54
N TRP A 430 -5.22 7.57 22.41
CA TRP A 430 -5.05 8.73 23.27
C TRP A 430 -5.20 10.02 22.46
N ASN A 431 -5.89 11.00 23.04
CA ASN A 431 -5.80 12.38 22.60
C ASN A 431 -4.41 12.96 22.97
N ASP A 432 -3.91 13.89 22.16
CA ASP A 432 -2.68 14.65 22.39
C ASP A 432 -2.73 15.43 23.73
N ASP A 433 -3.90 15.97 24.09
CA ASP A 433 -4.08 16.68 25.37
C ASP A 433 -4.00 15.70 26.55
N ALA A 434 -4.69 14.56 26.45
CA ALA A 434 -4.65 13.50 27.46
C ALA A 434 -3.22 12.95 27.68
N TRP A 435 -2.41 12.86 26.62
CA TRP A 435 -0.99 12.52 26.74
C TRP A 435 -0.21 13.58 27.51
N THR A 436 -0.46 14.86 27.23
CA THR A 436 0.21 15.97 27.91
C THR A 436 -0.17 15.99 29.40
N GLU A 437 -1.45 15.83 29.71
CA GLU A 437 -1.97 15.74 31.07
C GLU A 437 -1.39 14.54 31.83
N PHE A 438 -1.36 13.36 31.20
CA PHE A 438 -0.81 12.16 31.84
C PHE A 438 0.69 12.29 32.12
N LEU A 439 1.48 12.83 31.17
CA LEU A 439 2.92 12.95 31.33
C LEU A 439 3.34 14.12 32.24
N PHE A 440 2.67 15.27 32.14
CA PHE A 440 3.14 16.50 32.80
C PHE A 440 2.13 17.11 33.77
N GLY A 441 0.89 16.63 33.82
CA GLY A 441 -0.16 17.17 34.69
C GLY A 441 0.12 16.97 36.18
N ALA A 442 0.86 15.92 36.55
CA ALA A 442 1.33 15.71 37.92
C ALA A 442 2.78 16.20 38.16
N ALA A 443 3.54 16.46 37.08
CA ALA A 443 4.97 16.74 37.13
C ALA A 443 5.32 18.23 36.95
N THR A 444 4.32 19.11 37.07
CA THR A 444 4.47 20.56 36.80
C THR A 444 5.46 21.25 37.74
N GLU A 445 5.86 20.62 38.86
CA GLU A 445 6.91 21.13 39.76
C GLU A 445 8.35 20.74 39.33
N LEU A 446 8.55 19.57 38.68
CA LEU A 446 9.88 19.07 38.32
C LEU A 446 10.49 19.75 37.09
N VAL A 447 9.65 20.28 36.19
CA VAL A 447 10.12 20.93 34.95
C VAL A 447 10.59 22.37 35.21
N SER A 448 10.10 23.02 36.28
CA SER A 448 10.46 24.40 36.62
C SER A 448 11.88 24.58 37.15
N GLU A 449 12.54 23.53 37.65
CA GLU A 449 13.89 23.64 38.22
C GLU A 449 15.03 23.35 37.22
N GLY A 450 14.71 22.80 36.04
CA GLY A 450 15.72 22.25 35.11
C GLY A 450 16.08 23.10 33.88
N SER A 451 15.24 24.06 33.49
CA SER A 451 15.46 24.88 32.29
C SER A 451 15.63 26.36 32.67
N GLY A 452 16.87 26.85 32.69
CA GLY A 452 17.22 28.27 32.88
C GLY A 452 16.82 29.19 31.72
N GLN A 453 15.71 28.91 31.05
CA GLN A 453 15.15 29.74 29.99
C GLN A 453 13.63 29.72 30.11
N ASP A 454 13.15 30.73 30.84
CA ASP A 454 11.76 31.05 31.15
C ASP A 454 11.06 31.55 29.87
N ASP A 455 10.64 30.62 29.02
CA ASP A 455 9.61 30.86 28.01
C ASP A 455 8.38 30.11 28.50
N GLY A 456 7.39 30.83 29.03
CA GLY A 456 6.24 30.32 29.81
C GLY A 456 5.26 29.42 29.05
N THR A 457 5.76 28.57 28.15
CA THR A 457 5.01 27.58 27.40
C THR A 457 5.00 26.27 28.21
N ALA A 458 3.80 25.78 28.53
CA ALA A 458 3.64 24.51 29.25
C ALA A 458 4.30 23.36 28.46
N PRO A 459 5.00 22.41 29.13
CA PRO A 459 5.66 21.29 28.47
C PRO A 459 4.64 20.43 27.72
N SER A 460 4.94 20.10 26.47
CA SER A 460 4.11 19.26 25.61
C SER A 460 4.70 17.86 25.47
N TRP A 461 3.87 16.86 25.16
CA TRP A 461 4.34 15.51 24.80
C TRP A 461 5.37 15.52 23.65
N LYS A 462 5.35 16.58 22.82
CA LYS A 462 6.31 16.81 21.73
C LYS A 462 7.74 17.08 22.22
N ASP A 463 7.91 17.50 23.47
CA ASP A 463 9.21 17.85 24.06
C ASP A 463 9.88 16.65 24.74
N LEU A 464 9.15 15.53 24.89
CA LEU A 464 9.57 14.35 25.65
C LEU A 464 10.93 13.80 25.20
N ALA A 465 11.22 13.77 23.89
CA ALA A 465 12.52 13.29 23.40
C ALA A 465 13.70 14.23 23.69
N GLY A 466 13.42 15.51 23.95
CA GLY A 466 14.43 16.52 24.27
C GLY A 466 14.81 16.58 25.75
N LEU A 467 14.06 15.89 26.63
CA LEU A 467 14.35 15.84 28.06
C LEU A 467 15.66 15.11 28.35
N SER A 468 16.29 15.48 29.47
CA SER A 468 17.50 14.81 29.94
C SER A 468 17.20 13.39 30.41
N THR A 469 18.23 12.53 30.36
CA THR A 469 18.13 11.14 30.79
C THR A 469 17.72 10.99 32.27
N THR A 470 18.04 11.97 33.12
CA THR A 470 17.62 11.98 34.53
C THR A 470 16.14 12.29 34.63
N LEU A 471 15.67 13.38 34.00
CA LEU A 471 14.26 13.76 34.01
C LEU A 471 13.36 12.67 33.44
N LEU A 472 13.77 11.98 32.37
CA LEU A 472 13.00 10.87 31.80
C LEU A 472 12.88 9.68 32.76
N ARG A 473 13.93 9.40 33.54
CA ARG A 473 13.91 8.33 34.54
C ARG A 473 13.02 8.70 35.71
N ASP A 474 13.13 9.94 36.17
CA ASP A 474 12.33 10.45 37.29
C ASP A 474 10.85 10.46 36.90
N LEU A 475 10.54 10.89 35.68
CA LEU A 475 9.20 10.84 35.10
C LEU A 475 8.66 9.40 35.00
N GLU A 476 9.46 8.46 34.47
CA GLU A 476 9.06 7.05 34.41
C GLU A 476 8.79 6.47 35.81
N ALA A 477 9.64 6.77 36.79
CA ALA A 477 9.49 6.32 38.16
C ALA A 477 8.27 6.93 38.86
N GLN A 478 7.95 8.20 38.59
CA GLN A 478 6.78 8.88 39.13
C GLN A 478 5.47 8.31 38.58
N LEU A 479 5.44 8.01 37.27
CA LEU A 479 4.25 7.47 36.62
C LEU A 479 4.02 6.00 36.97
N LEU A 480 5.08 5.24 37.19
CA LEU A 480 4.98 3.83 37.57
C LEU A 480 4.29 3.69 38.94
N TYR A 481 3.28 2.84 39.02
CA TYR A 481 2.40 2.65 40.19
C TYR A 481 1.57 3.87 40.60
N SER A 482 1.56 4.93 39.79
CA SER A 482 0.65 6.06 40.02
C SER A 482 -0.80 5.67 39.72
N ARG A 483 -1.72 6.29 40.45
CA ARG A 483 -3.16 6.17 40.20
C ARG A 483 -3.61 7.31 39.30
N ALA A 484 -4.26 6.96 38.20
CA ALA A 484 -4.79 7.88 37.21
C ALA A 484 -6.29 7.64 37.01
N THR A 485 -7.06 8.71 36.97
CA THR A 485 -8.46 8.68 36.55
C THR A 485 -8.53 9.08 35.08
N LEU A 486 -8.88 8.13 34.22
CA LEU A 486 -8.98 8.32 32.78
C LEU A 486 -10.43 8.64 32.40
N THR A 487 -10.64 9.76 31.74
CA THR A 487 -11.92 10.01 31.05
C THR A 487 -11.85 9.35 29.68
N PHE A 488 -12.79 8.46 29.38
CA PHE A 488 -12.76 7.67 28.16
C PHE A 488 -14.07 7.74 27.36
N GLY A 489 -13.96 7.47 26.06
CA GLY A 489 -15.06 7.22 25.15
C GLY A 489 -14.89 5.87 24.45
N TRP A 490 -15.98 5.12 24.31
CA TRP A 490 -16.02 3.90 23.50
C TRP A 490 -16.94 4.09 22.28
N ALA A 491 -16.49 3.61 21.13
CA ALA A 491 -17.27 3.63 19.89
C ALA A 491 -17.04 2.34 19.08
N PRO A 492 -18.08 1.86 18.36
CA PRO A 492 -17.98 0.65 17.54
C PRO A 492 -16.95 0.74 16.40
N GLU A 493 -16.81 1.92 15.81
CA GLU A 493 -15.94 2.12 14.64
C GLU A 493 -14.44 1.93 14.94
N PRO A 494 -13.85 2.59 15.97
CA PRO A 494 -12.48 2.31 16.38
C PRO A 494 -12.35 0.97 17.11
N GLY A 495 -13.42 0.48 17.76
CA GLY A 495 -13.42 -0.78 18.52
C GLY A 495 -12.40 -0.81 19.67
N ARG A 496 -11.99 0.37 20.15
CA ARG A 496 -11.00 0.57 21.23
C ARG A 496 -11.45 1.73 22.11
N LEU A 497 -10.99 1.74 23.36
CA LEU A 497 -11.21 2.86 24.29
C LEU A 497 -10.34 4.05 23.88
N CYS A 498 -10.98 5.20 23.76
CA CYS A 498 -10.36 6.48 23.43
C CYS A 498 -10.25 7.32 24.71
N ILE A 499 -9.04 7.68 25.12
CA ILE A 499 -8.77 8.49 26.30
C ILE A 499 -8.86 9.96 25.91
N ILE A 500 -9.79 10.65 26.56
CA ILE A 500 -10.19 12.03 26.30
C ILE A 500 -9.38 12.99 27.16
N GLY A 501 -9.17 12.64 28.44
CA GLY A 501 -8.44 13.44 29.42
C GLY A 501 -8.03 12.60 30.63
N VAL A 502 -7.11 13.11 31.44
CA VAL A 502 -6.50 12.40 32.56
C VAL A 502 -6.39 13.29 33.81
N GLU A 503 -6.80 12.73 34.94
CA GLU A 503 -6.59 13.31 36.27
C GLU A 503 -5.66 12.39 37.07
N CYS A 504 -4.40 12.80 37.27
CA CYS A 504 -3.44 12.04 38.08
C CYS A 504 -3.54 12.48 39.56
N SER A 505 -3.73 11.52 40.46
CA SER A 505 -3.62 11.76 41.90
C SER A 505 -2.23 11.35 42.37
N THR A 506 -1.35 12.31 42.68
CA THR A 506 -0.12 12.00 43.41
C THR A 506 -0.48 11.79 44.88
N PHE A 507 0.01 10.69 45.47
CA PHE A 507 -0.01 10.54 46.93
C PHE A 507 0.83 11.67 47.52
N ARG A 508 0.18 12.68 48.09
CA ARG A 508 0.83 13.67 48.96
C ARG A 508 1.19 12.96 50.26
N GLU A 509 2.45 13.05 50.67
CA GLU A 509 2.89 12.68 52.03
C GLU A 509 2.34 13.64 53.10
N ASP A 510 1.71 14.75 52.72
CA ASP A 510 1.17 15.77 53.63
C ASP A 510 -0.08 15.33 54.41
N ASP A 511 -0.75 14.23 54.02
CA ASP A 511 -1.93 13.73 54.75
C ASP A 511 -1.56 12.95 56.04
N LYS A 512 -0.29 12.92 56.44
CA LYS A 512 0.14 12.38 57.74
C LYS A 512 -0.12 13.34 58.91
N ASP A 513 -0.17 14.64 58.67
CA ASP A 513 -0.27 15.64 59.75
C ASP A 513 -1.70 15.78 60.32
N ASP A 514 -2.72 15.29 59.61
CA ASP A 514 -4.11 15.31 60.09
C ASP A 514 -4.48 14.08 60.96
N ILE A 515 -3.64 13.05 61.02
CA ILE A 515 -3.87 11.88 61.90
C ILE A 515 -3.32 12.14 63.32
N ASP A 516 -2.27 12.94 63.47
CA ASP A 516 -1.69 13.25 64.79
C ASP A 516 -2.49 14.30 65.57
N HIS A 517 -3.35 15.10 64.89
CA HIS A 517 -4.23 16.06 65.57
C HIS A 517 -5.51 15.46 66.15
N VAL A 518 -5.92 14.25 65.74
CA VAL A 518 -7.08 13.56 66.32
C VAL A 518 -6.68 12.69 67.53
N ALA A 519 -5.42 12.27 67.63
CA ALA A 519 -4.93 11.49 68.77
C ALA A 519 -4.72 12.34 70.05
N ALA A 520 -4.52 13.65 69.94
CA ALA A 520 -4.22 14.53 71.07
C ALA A 520 -5.46 15.05 71.85
N ILE A 521 -6.69 14.69 71.47
CA ILE A 521 -7.93 15.14 72.15
C ILE A 521 -8.53 14.04 73.05
N SER A 522 -7.95 12.83 73.11
CA SER A 522 -8.49 11.71 73.91
C SER A 522 -7.79 11.42 75.24
N GLU A 523 -6.70 12.12 75.59
CA GLU A 523 -6.06 12.03 76.91
C GLU A 523 -6.34 13.29 77.73
N GLY A 524 -7.58 13.43 78.21
CA GLY A 524 -8.00 14.60 78.95
C GLY A 524 -9.40 14.53 79.56
N THR A 525 -9.76 13.41 80.20
CA THR A 525 -10.83 13.33 81.20
C THR A 525 -10.56 12.22 82.20
#